data_AF-A0A660MRV4-F1
#
_entry.id   AF-A0A660MRV4-F1
#
_cell.length_a   1.000
_cell.length_b   1.000
_cell.length_c   1.000
_cell.angle_alpha   90.00
_cell.angle_beta   90.00
_cell.angle_gamma   90.00
#
_symmetry.space_group_name_H-M   'P 1'
#
loop_
_entity.id
_entity.type
_entity.pdbx_description
1 polymer ?
#
loop_
_entity_poly.entity_id
_entity_poly.type
_entity_poly.pdbx_seq_one_letter_code
_entity_poly.pdbx_strand_id
1 'polypeptide(L)'
;MNFFKKLFGGGDSSADDYLENVQLEVNEEHIHYSNEIYWITKKVGDMMELMNEAMSKQDYDEAESVRLDWLKLVDIARDELDEVGDFKGNSYLLDSAIKYLHSYKTLLENGYKKLIELRKSGNKGTPEEQKQLKENNEDIALFTEIFNDSVDEFVAKYDSNGDFIDSSFENPFLEQAKNLNTSTNPLFEPIHGISLQDYAKIAYFMANGGTAADVCKILNIEMPVFDEANALWLKRMTEDKTFMVSMKYAEYFGQAGQNNKFLNFKNGNDNSSDDKNKFLKRLENDEEFYYELMGAREAAYDFGLDGASWIEKNFGIGLGEFQNIAMKWMQKTDKINEMLAHKEAKYKEYYLKLSRENNESVTDDIQF
;
A
#
# COMPACT_ATOMS: atom_id res chain seq x y z
N MET A 1 -0.86 4.89 -6.12
CA MET A 1 -1.13 6.33 -6.33
C MET A 1 -2.42 6.40 -7.13
N ASN A 2 -3.51 6.83 -6.49
CA ASN A 2 -4.89 6.59 -6.93
C ASN A 2 -5.15 7.05 -8.37
N PHE A 3 -5.54 6.10 -9.22
CA PHE A 3 -6.10 6.33 -10.54
C PHE A 3 -7.23 7.39 -10.49
N PHE A 4 -8.02 7.39 -9.41
CA PHE A 4 -9.06 8.38 -9.10
C PHE A 4 -8.59 9.83 -8.96
N LYS A 5 -7.38 10.10 -8.47
CA LYS A 5 -6.89 11.49 -8.31
C LYS A 5 -6.59 12.16 -9.65
N LYS A 6 -6.44 11.34 -10.71
CA LYS A 6 -6.15 11.78 -12.09
C LYS A 6 -7.43 12.02 -12.90
N LEU A 7 -8.54 11.39 -12.52
CA LEU A 7 -9.87 11.59 -13.12
C LEU A 7 -10.61 12.81 -12.56
N PHE A 8 -10.40 13.15 -11.28
CA PHE A 8 -11.24 14.10 -10.56
C PHE A 8 -10.47 15.30 -9.98
N GLY A 9 -9.61 15.94 -10.80
CA GLY A 9 -8.78 17.08 -10.40
C GLY A 9 -9.55 18.16 -9.63
N GLY A 10 -9.01 18.54 -8.47
CA GLY A 10 -9.53 19.65 -7.66
C GLY A 10 -9.17 21.02 -8.26
N GLY A 11 -10.12 21.96 -8.17
CA GLY A 11 -9.90 23.38 -8.41
C GLY A 11 -11.06 24.06 -9.14
N ASP A 12 -11.71 25.00 -8.46
CA ASP A 12 -12.78 25.90 -8.92
C ASP A 12 -12.75 26.26 -10.42
N SER A 13 -13.73 25.77 -11.18
CA SER A 13 -14.43 26.52 -12.24
C SER A 13 -15.63 25.70 -12.70
N SER A 14 -16.83 26.27 -12.53
CA SER A 14 -18.15 25.79 -13.02
C SER A 14 -18.24 24.31 -13.39
N ALA A 15 -18.62 23.47 -12.42
CA ALA A 15 -18.85 22.04 -12.61
C ALA A 15 -19.89 21.70 -13.70
N ASP A 16 -20.73 22.66 -14.10
CA ASP A 16 -21.75 22.47 -15.14
C ASP A 16 -21.16 22.49 -16.58
N ASP A 17 -20.05 23.19 -16.83
CA ASP A 17 -19.47 23.31 -18.18
C ASP A 17 -18.47 22.18 -18.53
N TYR A 18 -17.98 21.44 -17.52
CA TYR A 18 -17.05 20.33 -17.72
C TYR A 18 -17.74 18.99 -18.02
N LEU A 19 -19.05 18.87 -17.76
CA LEU A 19 -19.79 17.61 -17.91
C LEU A 19 -20.46 17.44 -19.27
N GLU A 20 -20.66 18.51 -20.05
CA GLU A 20 -21.20 18.37 -21.41
C GLU A 20 -20.14 17.84 -22.41
N ASN A 21 -18.85 17.87 -22.06
CA ASN A 21 -17.76 17.45 -22.95
C ASN A 21 -16.79 16.41 -22.33
N VAL A 22 -17.13 15.82 -21.19
CA VAL A 22 -16.43 14.64 -20.64
C VAL A 22 -17.45 13.51 -20.43
N GLN A 23 -18.26 13.24 -21.45
CA GLN A 23 -18.46 11.84 -21.82
C GLN A 23 -17.07 11.35 -22.23
N LEU A 24 -16.33 10.75 -21.30
CA LEU A 24 -15.24 9.89 -21.70
C LEU A 24 -15.87 8.88 -22.66
N GLU A 25 -15.58 9.00 -23.96
CA GLU A 25 -15.89 8.01 -24.99
C GLU A 25 -15.08 6.72 -24.73
N VAL A 26 -15.12 6.19 -23.51
CA VAL A 26 -14.74 4.81 -23.24
C VAL A 26 -16.04 4.05 -23.34
N ASN A 27 -16.25 3.37 -24.47
CA ASN A 27 -17.35 2.45 -24.74
C ASN A 27 -17.30 1.18 -23.84
N GLU A 28 -16.91 1.36 -22.58
CA GLU A 28 -16.63 0.31 -21.62
C GLU A 28 -17.81 0.22 -20.64
N GLU A 29 -18.74 -0.70 -20.92
CA GLU A 29 -19.99 -0.86 -20.16
C GLU A 29 -19.77 -0.97 -18.63
N HIS A 30 -18.66 -1.60 -18.23
CA HIS A 30 -18.29 -1.78 -16.82
C HIS A 30 -17.87 -0.46 -16.14
N ILE A 31 -17.23 0.46 -16.88
CA ILE A 31 -16.92 1.82 -16.39
C ILE A 31 -18.20 2.63 -16.22
N HIS A 32 -19.13 2.54 -17.17
CA HIS A 32 -20.43 3.21 -17.06
C HIS A 32 -21.21 2.73 -15.84
N TYR A 33 -21.30 1.42 -15.64
CA TYR A 33 -21.93 0.83 -14.46
C TYR A 33 -21.28 1.29 -13.15
N SER A 34 -19.94 1.28 -13.09
CA SER A 34 -19.21 1.77 -11.92
C SER A 34 -19.48 3.26 -11.65
N ASN A 35 -19.54 4.09 -12.69
CA ASN A 35 -19.83 5.52 -12.57
C ASN A 35 -21.25 5.76 -12.06
N GLU A 36 -22.23 4.98 -12.53
CA GLU A 36 -23.61 5.08 -12.07
C GLU A 36 -23.72 4.81 -10.56
N ILE A 37 -23.11 3.71 -10.08
CA ILE A 37 -23.04 3.40 -8.65
C ILE A 37 -22.31 4.51 -7.86
N TYR A 38 -21.21 5.05 -8.39
CA TYR A 38 -20.49 6.16 -7.76
C TYR A 38 -21.37 7.39 -7.59
N TRP A 39 -22.13 7.80 -8.61
CA TRP A 39 -22.99 8.99 -8.52
C TRP A 39 -24.11 8.81 -7.50
N ILE A 40 -24.71 7.62 -7.42
CA ILE A 40 -25.74 7.31 -6.42
C ILE A 40 -25.16 7.45 -5.00
N THR A 41 -23.99 6.85 -4.75
CA THR A 41 -23.34 6.88 -3.44
C THR A 41 -22.74 8.25 -3.08
N LYS A 42 -22.27 9.02 -4.06
CA LYS A 42 -21.72 10.38 -3.87
C LYS A 42 -22.75 11.35 -3.28
N LYS A 43 -24.00 11.29 -3.74
CA LYS A 43 -25.10 12.12 -3.19
C LYS A 43 -25.17 12.04 -1.66
N VAL A 44 -24.96 10.84 -1.12
CA VAL A 44 -24.94 10.58 0.33
C VAL A 44 -23.73 11.23 0.99
N GLY A 45 -22.55 11.17 0.37
CA GLY A 45 -21.34 11.82 0.89
C GLY A 45 -21.45 13.35 0.97
N ASP A 46 -22.10 13.98 -0.01
CA ASP A 46 -22.19 15.44 -0.11
C ASP A 46 -22.99 16.08 1.05
N MET A 47 -23.86 15.32 1.73
CA MET A 47 -24.57 15.77 2.95
C MET A 47 -23.63 16.09 4.13
N MET A 48 -22.39 15.61 4.09
CA MET A 48 -21.38 15.89 5.11
C MET A 48 -21.07 17.39 5.24
N GLU A 49 -21.10 18.14 4.13
CA GLU A 49 -20.85 19.58 4.15
C GLU A 49 -21.92 20.32 4.95
N LEU A 50 -23.19 19.99 4.73
CA LEU A 50 -24.33 20.56 5.47
C LEU A 50 -24.25 20.22 6.97
N MET A 51 -23.89 18.97 7.29
CA MET A 51 -23.72 18.54 8.69
C MET A 51 -22.59 19.33 9.37
N ASN A 52 -21.45 19.48 8.69
CA ASN A 52 -20.32 20.24 9.20
C ASN A 52 -20.66 21.72 9.37
N GLU A 53 -21.40 22.31 8.44
CA GLU A 53 -21.88 23.68 8.52
C GLU A 53 -22.75 23.89 9.77
N ALA A 54 -23.79 23.09 9.95
CA ALA A 54 -24.69 23.16 11.11
C ALA A 54 -23.93 22.98 12.43
N MET A 55 -23.07 21.96 12.50
CA MET A 55 -22.24 21.68 13.68
C MET A 55 -21.22 22.78 14.01
N SER A 56 -20.68 23.46 12.99
CA SER A 56 -19.74 24.59 13.16
C SER A 56 -20.45 25.81 13.74
N LYS A 57 -21.67 26.10 13.28
CA LYS A 57 -22.56 27.16 13.77
C LYS A 57 -23.13 26.87 15.17
N GLN A 58 -22.92 25.64 15.67
CA GLN A 58 -23.53 25.13 16.91
C GLN A 58 -25.05 25.10 16.85
N ASP A 59 -25.60 24.98 15.64
CA ASP A 59 -27.03 24.82 15.41
C ASP A 59 -27.36 23.33 15.44
N TYR A 60 -27.59 22.81 16.64
CA TYR A 60 -27.79 21.37 16.85
C TYR A 60 -29.19 20.89 16.47
N ASP A 61 -30.16 21.80 16.36
CA ASP A 61 -31.49 21.47 15.84
C ASP A 61 -31.41 21.33 14.31
N GLU A 62 -30.68 22.23 13.64
CA GLU A 62 -30.37 22.07 12.21
C GLU A 62 -29.54 20.82 11.95
N ALA A 63 -28.51 20.54 12.76
CA ALA A 63 -27.68 19.33 12.61
C ALA A 63 -28.53 18.05 12.73
N GLU A 64 -29.52 18.01 13.62
CA GLU A 64 -30.45 16.89 13.73
C GLU A 64 -31.38 16.80 12.51
N SER A 65 -31.84 17.93 11.97
CA SER A 65 -32.61 17.96 10.71
C SER A 65 -31.79 17.39 9.55
N VAL A 66 -30.55 17.86 9.38
CA VAL A 66 -29.62 17.36 8.36
C VAL A 66 -29.37 15.86 8.53
N ARG A 67 -29.21 15.36 9.77
CA ARG A 67 -29.04 13.92 10.05
C ARG A 67 -30.23 13.09 9.55
N LEU A 68 -31.45 13.57 9.78
CA LEU A 68 -32.68 12.88 9.37
C LEU A 68 -32.88 12.91 7.86
N ASP A 69 -32.54 14.03 7.20
CA ASP A 69 -32.59 14.12 5.75
C ASP A 69 -31.49 13.27 5.10
N TRP A 70 -30.32 13.19 5.71
CA TRP A 70 -29.25 12.29 5.30
C TRP A 70 -29.68 10.83 5.38
N LEU A 71 -30.38 10.42 6.45
CA LEU A 71 -30.96 9.07 6.55
C LEU A 71 -31.96 8.76 5.44
N LYS A 72 -32.86 9.70 5.12
CA LYS A 72 -33.79 9.52 3.99
C LYS A 72 -33.05 9.38 2.67
N LEU A 73 -31.99 10.17 2.46
CA LEU A 73 -31.19 10.10 1.25
C LEU A 73 -30.44 8.77 1.13
N VAL A 74 -29.99 8.19 2.24
CA VAL A 74 -29.42 6.83 2.26
C VAL A 74 -30.46 5.80 1.80
N ASP A 75 -31.70 5.89 2.26
CA ASP A 75 -32.77 4.99 1.83
C ASP A 75 -33.12 5.19 0.34
N ILE A 76 -33.17 6.43 -0.14
CA ILE A 76 -33.39 6.73 -1.58
C ILE A 76 -32.24 6.18 -2.43
N ALA A 77 -30.99 6.42 -2.04
CA ALA A 77 -29.83 5.91 -2.75
C ALA A 77 -29.81 4.36 -2.75
N ARG A 78 -30.34 3.74 -1.70
CA ARG A 78 -30.48 2.29 -1.64
C ARG A 78 -31.49 1.78 -2.67
N ASP A 79 -32.65 2.42 -2.77
CA ASP A 79 -33.66 2.08 -3.78
C ASP A 79 -33.10 2.29 -5.19
N GLU A 80 -32.36 3.39 -5.44
CA GLU A 80 -31.67 3.64 -6.72
C GLU A 80 -30.67 2.51 -7.06
N LEU A 81 -29.88 2.03 -6.11
CA LEU A 81 -28.97 0.89 -6.34
C LEU A 81 -29.73 -0.41 -6.66
N ASP A 82 -30.87 -0.65 -6.02
CA ASP A 82 -31.69 -1.83 -6.32
C ASP A 82 -32.28 -1.77 -7.75
N GLU A 83 -32.51 -0.57 -8.30
CA GLU A 83 -32.89 -0.37 -9.71
C GLU A 83 -31.75 -0.61 -10.70
N VAL A 84 -30.51 -0.26 -10.33
CA VAL A 84 -29.31 -0.49 -11.16
C VAL A 84 -29.07 -1.99 -11.38
N GLY A 85 -29.19 -2.80 -10.32
CA GLY A 85 -29.02 -4.25 -10.38
C GLY A 85 -27.60 -4.72 -10.68
N ASP A 86 -27.43 -6.01 -10.92
CA ASP A 86 -26.10 -6.62 -11.11
C ASP A 86 -25.51 -6.35 -12.50
N PHE A 87 -24.19 -6.15 -12.57
CA PHE A 87 -23.50 -6.06 -13.87
C PHE A 87 -23.24 -7.45 -14.45
N LYS A 88 -23.98 -7.83 -15.49
CA LYS A 88 -23.83 -9.13 -16.20
C LYS A 88 -23.84 -10.34 -15.24
N GLY A 89 -24.62 -10.25 -14.15
CA GLY A 89 -24.72 -11.29 -13.12
C GLY A 89 -23.63 -11.25 -12.04
N ASN A 90 -22.76 -10.23 -12.05
CA ASN A 90 -21.79 -9.97 -10.99
C ASN A 90 -22.31 -8.85 -10.06
N SER A 91 -22.72 -9.24 -8.84
CA SER A 91 -23.25 -8.33 -7.82
C SER A 91 -22.15 -7.64 -6.98
N TYR A 92 -20.85 -7.94 -7.19
CA TYR A 92 -19.78 -7.55 -6.28
C TYR A 92 -19.78 -6.06 -5.92
N LEU A 93 -19.77 -5.19 -6.94
CA LEU A 93 -19.73 -3.75 -6.71
C LEU A 93 -21.07 -3.22 -6.15
N LEU A 94 -22.19 -3.80 -6.57
CA LEU A 94 -23.52 -3.46 -6.04
C LEU A 94 -23.60 -3.77 -4.54
N ASP A 95 -23.19 -4.99 -4.14
CA ASP A 95 -23.15 -5.43 -2.76
C ASP A 95 -22.22 -4.57 -1.90
N SER A 96 -21.10 -4.12 -2.45
CA SER A 96 -20.18 -3.19 -1.78
C SER A 96 -20.79 -1.80 -1.59
N ALA A 97 -21.47 -1.25 -2.60
CA ALA A 97 -22.18 0.03 -2.50
C ALA A 97 -23.32 -0.03 -1.47
N ILE A 98 -24.05 -1.13 -1.46
CA ILE A 98 -25.08 -1.46 -0.47
C ILE A 98 -24.52 -1.44 0.96
N LYS A 99 -23.35 -2.07 1.18
CA LYS A 99 -22.68 -2.08 2.50
C LYS A 99 -22.17 -0.70 2.90
N TYR A 100 -21.71 0.09 1.94
CA TYR A 100 -21.32 1.48 2.13
C TYR A 100 -22.50 2.33 2.64
N LEU A 101 -23.66 2.24 1.98
CA LEU A 101 -24.88 2.91 2.41
C LEU A 101 -25.36 2.45 3.80
N HIS A 102 -25.27 1.14 4.08
CA HIS A 102 -25.62 0.60 5.39
C HIS A 102 -24.68 1.11 6.50
N SER A 103 -23.39 1.29 6.21
CA SER A 103 -22.43 1.89 7.15
C SER A 103 -22.79 3.33 7.47
N TYR A 104 -23.17 4.13 6.46
CA TYR A 104 -23.69 5.48 6.69
C TYR A 104 -24.96 5.47 7.53
N LYS A 105 -25.93 4.60 7.23
CA LYS A 105 -27.16 4.49 8.03
C LYS A 105 -26.85 4.24 9.51
N THR A 106 -25.97 3.27 9.78
CA THR A 106 -25.53 2.92 11.14
C THR A 106 -24.84 4.11 11.83
N LEU A 107 -23.95 4.81 11.12
CA LEU A 107 -23.26 5.99 11.63
C LEU A 107 -24.25 7.11 11.97
N LEU A 108 -25.26 7.33 11.14
CA LEU A 108 -26.27 8.38 11.33
C LEU A 108 -27.25 8.05 12.46
N GLU A 109 -27.66 6.79 12.61
CA GLU A 109 -28.56 6.36 13.69
C GLU A 109 -27.89 6.40 15.06
N ASN A 110 -26.57 6.15 15.10
CA ASN A 110 -25.82 5.98 16.35
C ASN A 110 -24.79 7.09 16.58
N GLY A 111 -23.74 7.13 15.76
CA GLY A 111 -22.57 8.00 15.96
C GLY A 111 -22.89 9.48 15.87
N TYR A 112 -23.51 9.95 14.78
CA TYR A 112 -23.89 11.36 14.63
C TYR A 112 -24.96 11.78 15.62
N LYS A 113 -25.97 10.93 15.86
CA LYS A 113 -27.02 11.20 16.84
C LYS A 113 -26.42 11.45 18.22
N LYS A 114 -25.55 10.55 18.70
CA LYS A 114 -24.87 10.69 19.98
C LYS A 114 -23.97 11.93 20.03
N LEU A 115 -23.24 12.22 18.95
CA LEU A 115 -22.40 13.42 18.86
C LEU A 115 -23.22 14.71 18.99
N ILE A 116 -24.36 14.80 18.31
CA ILE A 116 -25.29 15.94 18.39
C ILE A 116 -25.84 16.06 19.82
N GLU A 117 -26.31 14.97 20.42
CA GLU A 117 -26.84 14.96 21.80
C GLU A 117 -25.80 15.44 22.84
N LEU A 118 -24.55 14.99 22.72
CA LEU A 118 -23.44 15.43 23.59
C LEU A 118 -23.22 16.94 23.45
N ARG A 119 -23.14 17.45 22.22
CA ARG A 119 -22.90 18.87 21.97
C ARG A 119 -24.09 19.74 22.40
N LYS A 120 -25.33 19.29 22.16
CA LYS A 120 -26.57 19.93 22.63
C LYS A 120 -26.66 20.01 24.15
N SER A 121 -26.08 19.03 24.85
CA SER A 121 -25.98 19.01 26.31
C SER A 121 -24.84 19.88 26.88
N GLY A 122 -24.10 20.59 26.03
CA GLY A 122 -22.98 21.45 26.45
C GLY A 122 -21.64 20.73 26.60
N ASN A 123 -21.52 19.47 26.18
CA ASN A 123 -20.30 18.66 26.34
C ASN A 123 -19.28 18.83 25.19
N LYS A 124 -19.39 19.89 24.39
CA LYS A 124 -18.45 20.17 23.30
C LYS A 124 -17.03 20.33 23.85
N GLY A 125 -16.06 19.59 23.28
CA GLY A 125 -14.66 19.62 23.70
C GLY A 125 -14.34 18.76 24.94
N THR A 126 -15.32 18.05 25.50
CA THR A 126 -15.06 17.05 26.55
C THR A 126 -14.36 15.82 25.95
N PRO A 127 -13.62 15.04 26.76
CA PRO A 127 -12.99 13.81 26.28
C PRO A 127 -13.97 12.82 25.66
N GLU A 128 -15.20 12.75 26.18
CA GLU A 128 -16.25 11.87 25.66
C GLU A 128 -16.73 12.30 24.28
N GLU A 129 -16.98 13.60 24.08
CA GLU A 129 -17.38 14.15 22.78
C GLU A 129 -16.27 14.03 21.73
N GLN A 130 -15.02 14.30 22.12
CA GLN A 130 -13.86 14.15 21.23
C GLN A 130 -13.62 12.69 20.84
N LYS A 131 -13.86 11.75 21.77
CA LYS A 131 -13.81 10.31 21.46
C LYS A 131 -14.87 9.95 20.42
N GLN A 132 -16.12 10.39 20.60
CA GLN A 132 -17.19 10.11 19.66
C GLN A 132 -16.93 10.72 18.27
N LEU A 133 -16.45 11.97 18.22
CA LEU A 133 -16.07 12.62 16.96
C LEU A 133 -14.98 11.83 16.24
N LYS A 134 -13.97 11.36 16.97
CA LYS A 134 -12.90 10.55 16.42
C LYS A 134 -13.42 9.22 15.87
N GLU A 135 -14.24 8.49 16.65
CA GLU A 135 -14.88 7.24 16.22
C GLU A 135 -15.66 7.43 14.92
N ASN A 136 -16.50 8.47 14.83
CA ASN A 136 -17.26 8.75 13.61
C ASN A 136 -16.33 8.99 12.39
N ASN A 137 -15.25 9.74 12.57
CA ASN A 137 -14.31 10.04 11.48
C ASN A 137 -13.53 8.80 11.03
N GLU A 138 -13.14 7.94 11.98
CA GLU A 138 -12.46 6.67 11.70
C GLU A 138 -13.39 5.71 10.94
N ASP A 139 -14.67 5.63 11.33
CA ASP A 139 -15.67 4.84 10.61
C ASP A 139 -15.82 5.31 9.16
N ILE A 140 -15.97 6.63 8.93
CA ILE A 140 -16.09 7.21 7.58
C ILE A 140 -14.88 6.88 6.71
N ALA A 141 -13.68 7.07 7.24
CA ALA A 141 -12.45 6.76 6.52
C ALA A 141 -12.41 5.29 6.12
N LEU A 142 -12.73 4.39 7.06
CA LEU A 142 -12.69 2.95 6.84
C LEU A 142 -13.68 2.49 5.77
N PHE A 143 -14.96 2.82 5.89
CA PHE A 143 -15.94 2.34 4.91
C PHE A 143 -15.78 3.00 3.54
N THR A 144 -15.22 4.22 3.47
CA THR A 144 -14.91 4.89 2.19
C THR A 144 -13.72 4.24 1.49
N GLU A 145 -12.68 3.87 2.23
CA GLU A 145 -11.53 3.12 1.70
C GLU A 145 -11.98 1.76 1.15
N ILE A 146 -12.74 0.99 1.93
CA ILE A 146 -13.27 -0.32 1.51
C ILE A 146 -14.11 -0.21 0.23
N PHE A 147 -14.95 0.82 0.13
CA PHE A 147 -15.77 1.02 -1.05
C PHE A 147 -14.94 1.39 -2.29
N ASN A 148 -14.00 2.32 -2.15
CA ASN A 148 -13.10 2.71 -3.25
C ASN A 148 -12.27 1.53 -3.75
N ASP A 149 -11.75 0.69 -2.83
CA ASP A 149 -11.02 -0.53 -3.19
C ASP A 149 -11.90 -1.51 -3.97
N SER A 150 -13.18 -1.61 -3.60
CA SER A 150 -14.15 -2.45 -4.32
C SER A 150 -14.40 -1.94 -5.75
N VAL A 151 -14.41 -0.62 -5.94
CA VAL A 151 -14.53 -0.01 -7.28
C VAL A 151 -13.30 -0.34 -8.12
N ASP A 152 -12.10 -0.11 -7.59
CA ASP A 152 -10.84 -0.42 -8.28
C ASP A 152 -10.76 -1.90 -8.66
N GLU A 153 -11.11 -2.79 -7.73
CA GLU A 153 -11.13 -4.23 -7.97
C GLU A 153 -12.17 -4.63 -9.04
N PHE A 154 -13.36 -4.03 -9.01
CA PHE A 154 -14.39 -4.30 -10.01
C PHE A 154 -13.91 -3.88 -11.42
N VAL A 155 -13.41 -2.66 -11.55
CA VAL A 155 -12.94 -2.13 -12.85
C VAL A 155 -11.80 -2.98 -13.41
N ALA A 156 -10.86 -3.40 -12.56
CA ALA A 156 -9.73 -4.23 -12.98
C ALA A 156 -10.12 -5.65 -13.45
N LYS A 157 -11.35 -6.11 -13.18
CA LYS A 157 -11.84 -7.44 -13.58
C LYS A 157 -12.44 -7.49 -14.98
N TYR A 158 -12.55 -6.36 -15.67
CA TYR A 158 -13.11 -6.31 -17.02
C TYR A 158 -12.15 -5.64 -17.99
N ASP A 159 -12.15 -6.11 -19.23
CA ASP A 159 -11.39 -5.48 -20.29
C ASP A 159 -12.18 -4.35 -20.96
N SER A 160 -11.57 -3.71 -21.96
CA SER A 160 -12.20 -2.62 -22.71
C SER A 160 -13.45 -3.02 -23.51
N ASN A 161 -13.74 -4.31 -23.64
CA ASN A 161 -14.97 -4.80 -24.28
C ASN A 161 -16.05 -5.14 -23.24
N GLY A 162 -15.75 -4.95 -21.94
CA GLY A 162 -16.64 -5.34 -20.85
C GLY A 162 -16.74 -6.85 -20.69
N ASP A 163 -15.78 -7.61 -21.21
CA ASP A 163 -15.65 -9.04 -20.98
C ASP A 163 -14.91 -9.27 -19.66
N PHE A 164 -15.40 -10.23 -18.88
CA PHE A 164 -14.76 -10.60 -17.63
C PHE A 164 -13.36 -11.15 -17.95
N ILE A 165 -12.34 -10.47 -17.43
CA ILE A 165 -10.98 -10.97 -17.44
C ILE A 165 -10.98 -12.11 -16.42
N ASP A 166 -11.06 -13.35 -16.91
CA ASP A 166 -10.72 -14.56 -16.16
C ASP A 166 -9.22 -14.54 -15.84
N SER A 167 -8.86 -13.59 -14.99
CA SER A 167 -7.65 -13.73 -14.22
C SER A 167 -7.95 -14.84 -13.23
N SER A 168 -7.54 -16.06 -13.58
CA SER A 168 -7.34 -17.16 -12.64
C SER A 168 -6.27 -16.84 -11.57
N PHE A 169 -6.02 -15.55 -11.34
CA PHE A 169 -5.18 -15.01 -10.31
C PHE A 169 -6.10 -14.46 -9.23
N GLU A 170 -6.65 -15.37 -8.42
CA GLU A 170 -7.01 -15.01 -7.05
C GLU A 170 -5.78 -14.34 -6.45
N ASN A 171 -5.89 -13.07 -6.05
CA ASN A 171 -4.79 -12.35 -5.43
C ASN A 171 -4.43 -13.09 -4.12
N PRO A 172 -3.35 -13.89 -4.10
CA PRO A 172 -3.08 -14.79 -2.98
C PRO A 172 -2.79 -13.97 -1.72
N PHE A 173 -2.35 -12.72 -1.89
CA PHE A 173 -1.97 -11.81 -0.83
C PHE A 173 -3.16 -11.39 0.07
N LEU A 174 -4.40 -11.32 -0.43
CA LEU A 174 -5.57 -10.83 0.32
C LEU A 174 -6.17 -11.89 1.28
N GLU A 175 -6.19 -13.16 0.88
CA GLU A 175 -6.50 -14.30 1.78
C GLU A 175 -5.31 -14.59 2.73
N GLN A 176 -4.07 -14.48 2.24
CA GLN A 176 -2.86 -14.71 3.04
C GLN A 176 -2.67 -13.65 4.15
N ALA A 177 -3.03 -12.38 3.92
CA ALA A 177 -2.99 -11.31 4.92
C ALA A 177 -3.89 -11.59 6.13
N LYS A 178 -5.03 -12.28 5.95
CA LYS A 178 -5.94 -12.66 7.05
C LYS A 178 -5.37 -13.77 7.93
N ASN A 179 -4.55 -14.66 7.37
CA ASN A 179 -3.95 -15.81 8.08
C ASN A 179 -2.52 -15.55 8.62
N LEU A 180 -1.89 -14.44 8.24
CA LEU A 180 -0.52 -14.06 8.63
C LEU A 180 -0.34 -13.77 10.14
N ASN A 181 -1.42 -13.48 10.87
CA ASN A 181 -1.37 -13.06 12.27
C ASN A 181 -1.90 -14.09 13.28
N THR A 182 -2.19 -15.33 12.87
CA THR A 182 -2.63 -16.37 13.81
C THR A 182 -1.41 -17.01 14.49
N SER A 183 -1.40 -17.03 15.83
CA SER A 183 -0.30 -17.55 16.67
C SER A 183 -0.11 -19.08 16.64
N THR A 184 -0.83 -19.80 15.77
CA THR A 184 -0.85 -21.27 15.69
C THR A 184 -0.70 -21.80 14.26
N ASN A 185 0.17 -21.19 13.46
CA ASN A 185 0.47 -21.70 12.12
C ASN A 185 1.70 -22.65 12.15
N PRO A 186 1.56 -23.94 11.79
CA PRO A 186 2.66 -24.91 11.75
C PRO A 186 3.84 -24.47 10.87
N LEU A 187 3.61 -23.62 9.86
CA LEU A 187 4.65 -23.10 8.99
C LEU A 187 5.68 -22.24 9.74
N PHE A 188 5.31 -21.64 10.88
CA PHE A 188 6.17 -20.76 11.67
C PHE A 188 6.84 -21.45 12.86
N GLU A 189 6.69 -22.78 13.01
CA GLU A 189 7.34 -23.52 14.09
C GLU A 189 8.88 -23.38 14.02
N PRO A 190 9.56 -23.03 15.14
CA PRO A 190 11.01 -22.88 15.16
C PRO A 190 11.74 -24.16 14.75
N ILE A 191 12.79 -24.01 13.95
CA ILE A 191 13.69 -25.11 13.58
C ILE A 191 14.90 -25.07 14.51
N HIS A 192 15.12 -26.15 15.28
CA HIS A 192 16.15 -26.23 16.33
C HIS A 192 16.10 -25.06 17.33
N GLY A 193 14.91 -24.52 17.61
CA GLY A 193 14.73 -23.35 18.48
C GLY A 193 15.03 -22.00 17.82
N ILE A 194 15.40 -21.98 16.53
CA ILE A 194 15.57 -20.76 15.73
C ILE A 194 14.22 -20.41 15.09
N SER A 195 13.57 -19.36 15.58
CA SER A 195 12.31 -18.84 15.02
C SER A 195 12.54 -18.19 13.65
N LEU A 196 11.48 -18.02 12.86
CA LEU A 196 11.56 -17.32 11.56
C LEU A 196 12.10 -15.89 11.71
N GLN A 197 11.73 -15.20 12.80
CA GLN A 197 12.20 -13.86 13.10
C GLN A 197 13.71 -13.85 13.43
N ASP A 198 14.19 -14.80 14.23
CA ASP A 198 15.61 -14.90 14.52
C ASP A 198 16.41 -15.33 13.29
N TYR A 199 15.85 -16.20 12.45
CA TYR A 199 16.44 -16.57 11.16
C TYR A 199 16.57 -15.36 10.22
N ALA A 200 15.55 -14.51 10.11
CA ALA A 200 15.63 -13.27 9.34
C ALA A 200 16.71 -12.32 9.87
N LYS A 201 16.90 -12.23 11.19
CA LYS A 201 17.96 -11.43 11.81
C LYS A 201 19.36 -11.99 11.55
N ILE A 202 19.50 -13.31 11.51
CA ILE A 202 20.75 -14.00 11.14
C ILE A 202 21.07 -13.71 9.67
N ALA A 203 20.10 -13.87 8.78
CA ALA A 203 20.28 -13.61 7.36
C ALA A 203 20.68 -12.15 7.11
N TYR A 204 20.03 -11.20 7.81
CA TYR A 204 20.41 -9.79 7.76
C TYR A 204 21.86 -9.58 8.22
N PHE A 205 22.28 -10.18 9.34
CA PHE A 205 23.65 -10.09 9.83
C PHE A 205 24.67 -10.65 8.83
N MET A 206 24.40 -11.82 8.25
CA MET A 206 25.29 -12.44 7.26
C MET A 206 25.36 -11.64 5.96
N ALA A 207 24.26 -11.03 5.53
CA ALA A 207 24.25 -10.09 4.40
C ALA A 207 25.08 -8.82 4.67
N ASN A 208 25.36 -8.50 5.93
CA ASN A 208 26.19 -7.36 6.35
C ASN A 208 27.59 -7.80 6.83
N GLY A 209 28.11 -8.92 6.31
CA GLY A 209 29.48 -9.38 6.54
C GLY A 209 29.69 -10.26 7.77
N GLY A 210 28.61 -10.67 8.45
CA GLY A 210 28.65 -11.69 9.50
C GLY A 210 28.93 -13.10 8.96
N THR A 211 29.60 -13.94 9.75
CA THR A 211 29.88 -15.32 9.34
C THR A 211 28.99 -16.35 10.06
N ALA A 212 28.81 -17.53 9.47
CA ALA A 212 28.11 -18.64 10.12
C ALA A 212 28.75 -19.05 11.47
N ALA A 213 30.07 -18.92 11.60
CA ALA A 213 30.78 -19.18 12.84
C ALA A 213 30.41 -18.17 13.93
N ASP A 214 30.25 -16.89 13.56
CA ASP A 214 29.81 -15.84 14.47
C ASP A 214 28.37 -16.09 14.92
N VAL A 215 27.50 -16.53 14.01
CA VAL A 215 26.12 -16.92 14.33
C VAL A 215 26.08 -18.05 15.37
N CYS A 216 26.86 -19.11 15.13
CA CYS A 216 26.96 -20.25 16.06
C CYS A 216 27.42 -19.81 17.45
N LYS A 217 28.39 -18.91 17.52
CA LYS A 217 28.91 -18.34 18.77
C LYS A 217 27.87 -17.48 19.48
N ILE A 218 27.15 -16.62 18.76
CA ILE A 218 26.14 -15.71 19.32
C ILE A 218 24.93 -16.50 19.86
N LEU A 219 24.54 -17.58 19.17
CA LEU A 219 23.42 -18.43 19.56
C LEU A 219 23.79 -19.56 20.51
N ASN A 220 25.08 -19.79 20.74
CA ASN A 220 25.60 -20.93 21.50
C ASN A 220 25.08 -22.27 20.95
N ILE A 221 25.20 -22.45 19.63
CA ILE A 221 24.83 -23.67 18.89
C ILE A 221 26.02 -24.19 18.10
N GLU A 222 25.99 -25.48 17.74
CA GLU A 222 27.01 -26.09 16.90
C GLU A 222 26.75 -25.82 15.41
N MET A 223 27.81 -25.75 14.59
CA MET A 223 27.71 -25.51 13.15
C MET A 223 26.73 -26.45 12.43
N PRO A 224 26.71 -27.78 12.71
CA PRO A 224 25.73 -28.67 12.07
C PRO A 224 24.27 -28.29 12.37
N VAL A 225 23.98 -27.79 13.58
CA VAL A 225 22.64 -27.33 13.97
C VAL A 225 22.24 -26.09 13.17
N PHE A 226 23.19 -25.17 12.96
CA PHE A 226 22.96 -23.99 12.14
C PHE A 226 22.76 -24.34 10.66
N ASP A 227 23.61 -25.20 10.10
CA ASP A 227 23.53 -25.64 8.70
C ASP A 227 22.19 -26.33 8.42
N GLU A 228 21.76 -27.22 9.32
CA GLU A 228 20.48 -27.91 9.22
C GLU A 228 19.30 -26.92 9.33
N ALA A 229 19.34 -26.00 10.29
CA ALA A 229 18.32 -24.96 10.42
C ALA A 229 18.21 -24.08 9.18
N ASN A 230 19.35 -23.68 8.61
CA ASN A 230 19.41 -22.86 7.40
C ASN A 230 18.82 -23.61 6.18
N ALA A 231 19.20 -24.87 6.00
CA ALA A 231 18.66 -25.71 4.92
C ALA A 231 17.15 -25.92 5.06
N LEU A 232 16.65 -26.17 6.26
CA LEU A 232 15.23 -26.40 6.52
C LEU A 232 14.39 -25.14 6.37
N TRP A 233 14.88 -23.96 6.75
CA TRP A 233 14.18 -22.70 6.51
C TRP A 233 14.10 -22.37 5.00
N LEU A 234 15.20 -22.53 4.27
CA LEU A 234 15.21 -22.37 2.80
C LEU A 234 14.26 -23.35 2.13
N LYS A 235 14.29 -24.62 2.54
CA LYS A 235 13.38 -25.66 2.05
C LYS A 235 11.92 -25.28 2.34
N ARG A 236 11.60 -24.83 3.56
CA ARG A 236 10.24 -24.45 3.94
C ARG A 236 9.74 -23.24 3.15
N MET A 237 10.57 -22.22 2.92
CA MET A 237 10.24 -21.09 2.05
C MET A 237 10.05 -21.50 0.58
N THR A 238 10.80 -22.50 0.12
CA THR A 238 10.71 -23.01 -1.26
C THR A 238 9.47 -23.89 -1.47
N GLU A 239 9.13 -24.73 -0.48
CA GLU A 239 8.00 -25.67 -0.56
C GLU A 239 6.66 -25.04 -0.17
N ASP A 240 6.69 -23.89 0.52
CA ASP A 240 5.49 -23.12 0.87
C ASP A 240 4.86 -22.45 -0.36
N LYS A 241 3.88 -23.15 -0.95
CA LYS A 241 3.08 -22.66 -2.08
C LYS A 241 2.19 -21.47 -1.73
N THR A 242 2.02 -21.16 -0.44
CA THR A 242 1.24 -20.02 0.03
C THR A 242 2.09 -18.77 0.24
N PHE A 243 3.42 -18.84 0.03
CA PHE A 243 4.34 -17.72 0.22
C PHE A 243 4.34 -17.06 1.62
N MET A 244 3.57 -17.59 2.58
CA MET A 244 3.40 -17.02 3.92
C MET A 244 4.72 -16.95 4.68
N VAL A 245 5.55 -18.00 4.57
CA VAL A 245 6.87 -18.04 5.21
C VAL A 245 7.79 -16.98 4.61
N SER A 246 7.79 -16.84 3.28
CA SER A 246 8.62 -15.86 2.56
C SER A 246 8.19 -14.41 2.83
N MET A 247 6.88 -14.14 2.90
CA MET A 247 6.34 -12.83 3.24
C MET A 247 6.67 -12.43 4.68
N LYS A 248 6.43 -13.33 5.65
CA LYS A 248 6.73 -13.06 7.07
C LYS A 248 8.25 -12.93 7.31
N TYR A 249 9.05 -13.73 6.60
CA TYR A 249 10.50 -13.57 6.56
C TYR A 249 10.91 -12.17 6.08
N ALA A 250 10.35 -11.70 4.96
CA ALA A 250 10.67 -10.38 4.40
C ALA A 250 10.30 -9.24 5.36
N GLU A 251 9.15 -9.33 6.03
CA GLU A 251 8.73 -8.40 7.09
C GLU A 251 9.76 -8.36 8.23
N TYR A 252 10.12 -9.52 8.78
CA TYR A 252 11.10 -9.60 9.87
C TYR A 252 12.50 -9.16 9.43
N PHE A 253 12.89 -9.45 8.19
CA PHE A 253 14.17 -9.05 7.63
C PHE A 253 14.25 -7.53 7.48
N GLY A 254 13.18 -6.88 6.99
CA GLY A 254 13.10 -5.42 6.89
C GLY A 254 13.21 -4.72 8.25
N GLN A 255 12.70 -5.35 9.32
CA GLN A 255 12.80 -4.86 10.70
C GLN A 255 14.09 -5.26 11.42
N ALA A 256 14.89 -6.17 10.85
CA ALA A 256 16.06 -6.74 11.51
C ALA A 256 17.18 -5.72 11.77
N GLY A 257 17.14 -4.53 11.17
CA GLY A 257 18.08 -3.44 11.46
C GLY A 257 17.81 -2.69 12.77
N GLN A 258 16.61 -2.80 13.37
CA GLN A 258 16.20 -1.94 14.48
C GLN A 258 16.34 -2.57 15.88
N ASN A 259 16.36 -3.91 15.99
CA ASN A 259 16.43 -4.63 17.28
C ASN A 259 17.02 -6.04 17.10
N ASN A 260 18.30 -6.11 16.79
CA ASN A 260 18.96 -7.36 16.43
C ASN A 260 20.23 -7.60 17.27
N LYS A 261 20.21 -8.70 18.03
CA LYS A 261 21.31 -9.17 18.89
C LYS A 261 22.62 -9.42 18.12
N PHE A 262 22.53 -9.60 16.80
CA PHE A 262 23.66 -9.76 15.90
C PHE A 262 24.29 -8.42 15.46
N LEU A 263 23.63 -7.26 15.64
CA LEU A 263 24.16 -5.94 15.24
C LEU A 263 25.35 -5.45 16.09
N ASN A 264 25.47 -5.95 17.33
CA ASN A 264 26.55 -5.53 18.23
C ASN A 264 27.87 -6.27 17.96
N PHE A 265 27.92 -7.15 16.96
CA PHE A 265 29.10 -7.93 16.62
C PHE A 265 29.90 -7.23 15.50
N LYS A 266 30.99 -6.54 15.85
CA LYS A 266 31.88 -5.90 14.88
C LYS A 266 32.95 -6.88 14.38
N ASN A 267 32.94 -7.19 13.08
CA ASN A 267 34.10 -7.78 12.39
C ASN A 267 35.06 -6.67 11.92
N GLY A 268 36.34 -6.80 12.29
CA GLY A 268 37.35 -5.75 12.15
C GLY A 268 37.97 -5.59 10.76
N ASN A 269 37.18 -5.61 9.68
CA ASN A 269 37.70 -5.35 8.34
C ASN A 269 36.71 -4.50 7.54
N ASP A 270 36.81 -3.19 7.70
CA ASP A 270 35.99 -2.20 7.01
C ASP A 270 36.87 -1.52 5.95
N ASN A 271 36.99 -2.15 4.79
CA ASN A 271 37.58 -1.52 3.60
C ASN A 271 36.45 -0.82 2.82
N SER A 272 35.92 0.28 3.36
CA SER A 272 35.01 1.15 2.60
C SER A 272 35.84 2.02 1.64
N SER A 273 35.47 2.03 0.35
CA SER A 273 36.05 2.96 -0.61
C SER A 273 35.51 4.38 -0.38
N ASP A 274 36.30 5.41 -0.70
CA ASP A 274 35.88 6.82 -0.56
C ASP A 274 34.60 7.15 -1.35
N ASP A 275 34.38 6.48 -2.48
CA ASP A 275 33.19 6.66 -3.33
C ASP A 275 31.91 6.09 -2.70
N LYS A 276 31.97 4.93 -2.02
CA LYS A 276 30.83 4.37 -1.28
C LYS A 276 30.37 5.36 -0.21
N ASN A 277 31.31 5.89 0.57
CA ASN A 277 31.01 6.84 1.64
C ASN A 277 30.40 8.15 1.10
N LYS A 278 30.74 8.54 -0.13
CA LYS A 278 30.15 9.70 -0.81
C LYS A 278 28.70 9.46 -1.23
N PHE A 279 28.40 8.32 -1.86
CA PHE A 279 27.03 8.01 -2.29
C PHE A 279 26.10 7.71 -1.13
N LEU A 280 26.61 7.06 -0.07
CA LEU A 280 25.85 6.83 1.16
C LEU A 280 25.45 8.17 1.81
N LYS A 281 26.41 9.09 1.96
CA LYS A 281 26.14 10.45 2.48
C LYS A 281 25.17 11.23 1.58
N ARG A 282 25.25 11.04 0.26
CA ARG A 282 24.29 11.67 -0.67
C ARG A 282 22.90 11.09 -0.44
N LEU A 283 22.77 9.77 -0.38
CA LEU A 283 21.50 9.09 -0.12
C LEU A 283 20.84 9.54 1.19
N GLU A 284 21.63 9.81 2.23
CA GLU A 284 21.14 10.33 3.51
C GLU A 284 20.60 11.76 3.46
N ASN A 285 21.12 12.61 2.55
CA ASN A 285 20.90 14.06 2.59
C ASN A 285 20.17 14.62 1.36
N ASP A 286 20.05 13.84 0.29
CA ASP A 286 19.50 14.23 -1.00
C ASP A 286 18.29 13.34 -1.35
N GLU A 287 17.09 13.92 -1.21
CA GLU A 287 15.82 13.23 -1.47
C GLU A 287 15.67 12.85 -2.95
N GLU A 288 16.08 13.74 -3.85
CA GLU A 288 16.04 13.48 -5.29
C GLU A 288 16.94 12.30 -5.65
N PHE A 289 18.11 12.19 -5.03
CA PHE A 289 18.99 11.04 -5.23
C PHE A 289 18.40 9.72 -4.72
N TYR A 290 17.63 9.72 -3.63
CA TYR A 290 16.87 8.54 -3.21
C TYR A 290 15.86 8.11 -4.28
N TYR A 291 15.06 9.04 -4.81
CA TYR A 291 14.08 8.76 -5.86
C TYR A 291 14.74 8.43 -7.21
N GLU A 292 15.93 8.96 -7.50
CA GLU A 292 16.76 8.57 -8.64
C GLU A 292 17.14 7.09 -8.56
N LEU A 293 17.67 6.64 -7.41
CA LEU A 293 18.04 5.23 -7.22
C LEU A 293 16.82 4.30 -7.25
N MET A 294 15.66 4.76 -6.80
CA MET A 294 14.40 4.01 -6.94
C MET A 294 14.02 3.81 -8.41
N GLY A 295 14.10 4.86 -9.24
CA GLY A 295 13.85 4.76 -10.68
C GLY A 295 14.90 3.90 -11.40
N ALA A 296 16.17 4.02 -11.03
CA ALA A 296 17.26 3.20 -11.59
C ALA A 296 17.09 1.71 -11.26
N ARG A 297 16.70 1.39 -10.03
CA ARG A 297 16.43 0.03 -9.56
C ARG A 297 15.26 -0.61 -10.33
N GLU A 298 14.20 0.15 -10.57
CA GLU A 298 13.04 -0.28 -11.37
C GLU A 298 13.42 -0.52 -12.82
N ALA A 299 14.20 0.37 -13.44
CA ALA A 299 14.71 0.15 -14.79
C ALA A 299 15.60 -1.11 -14.88
N ALA A 300 16.44 -1.36 -13.87
CA ALA A 300 17.27 -2.57 -13.83
C ALA A 300 16.41 -3.86 -13.80
N TYR A 301 15.28 -3.85 -13.08
CA TYR A 301 14.36 -4.98 -13.04
C TYR A 301 13.75 -5.31 -14.41
N ASP A 302 13.39 -4.31 -15.20
CA ASP A 302 12.83 -4.52 -16.55
C ASP A 302 13.81 -5.18 -17.53
N PHE A 303 15.11 -5.09 -17.24
CA PHE A 303 16.17 -5.78 -17.99
C PHE A 303 16.62 -7.09 -17.32
N GLY A 304 15.84 -7.61 -16.37
CA GLY A 304 16.11 -8.90 -15.70
C GLY A 304 17.27 -8.86 -14.71
N LEU A 305 17.72 -7.67 -14.29
CA LEU A 305 18.78 -7.51 -13.29
C LEU A 305 18.17 -7.40 -11.90
N ASP A 306 18.84 -7.97 -10.89
CA ASP A 306 18.47 -7.67 -9.51
C ASP A 306 18.84 -6.21 -9.20
N GLY A 307 17.82 -5.36 -9.05
CA GLY A 307 18.04 -3.94 -8.83
C GLY A 307 18.85 -3.63 -7.57
N ALA A 308 18.77 -4.45 -6.52
CA ALA A 308 19.59 -4.23 -5.30
C ALA A 308 21.08 -4.48 -5.58
N SER A 309 21.40 -5.62 -6.21
CA SER A 309 22.75 -5.96 -6.66
C SER A 309 23.28 -4.96 -7.68
N TRP A 310 22.41 -4.42 -8.54
CA TRP A 310 22.78 -3.39 -9.50
C TRP A 310 23.16 -2.08 -8.82
N ILE A 311 22.41 -1.65 -7.80
CA ILE A 311 22.73 -0.46 -7.00
C ILE A 311 24.04 -0.66 -6.24
N GLU A 312 24.25 -1.83 -5.64
CA GLU A 312 25.50 -2.15 -4.94
C GLU A 312 26.70 -2.11 -5.90
N LYS A 313 26.57 -2.69 -7.10
CA LYS A 313 27.63 -2.67 -8.12
C LYS A 313 27.97 -1.27 -8.62
N ASN A 314 26.97 -0.40 -8.81
CA ASN A 314 27.15 0.91 -9.44
C ASN A 314 27.40 2.05 -8.43
N PHE A 315 26.94 1.91 -7.18
CA PHE A 315 26.99 2.95 -6.16
C PHE A 315 27.66 2.50 -4.86
N GLY A 316 28.00 1.21 -4.71
CA GLY A 316 28.59 0.65 -3.49
C GLY A 316 27.63 0.62 -2.29
N ILE A 317 26.35 0.91 -2.51
CA ILE A 317 25.33 0.98 -1.45
C ILE A 317 24.68 -0.40 -1.33
N GLY A 318 24.87 -1.04 -0.18
CA GLY A 318 24.24 -2.32 0.11
C GLY A 318 22.74 -2.19 0.35
N LEU A 319 21.99 -3.29 0.17
CA LEU A 319 20.54 -3.30 0.37
C LEU A 319 20.13 -2.84 1.78
N GLY A 320 20.83 -3.30 2.82
CA GLY A 320 20.53 -2.90 4.21
C GLY A 320 20.73 -1.41 4.46
N GLU A 321 21.81 -0.84 3.92
CA GLU A 321 22.13 0.60 3.98
C GLU A 321 21.06 1.42 3.26
N PHE A 322 20.67 1.00 2.05
CA PHE A 322 19.63 1.65 1.27
C PHE A 322 18.28 1.64 2.00
N GLN A 323 17.86 0.49 2.53
CA GLN A 323 16.58 0.33 3.22
C GLN A 323 16.51 1.15 4.52
N ASN A 324 17.61 1.23 5.27
CA ASN A 324 17.67 2.04 6.47
C ASN A 324 17.39 3.53 6.18
N ILE A 325 17.95 4.04 5.07
CA ILE A 325 17.75 5.43 4.66
C ILE A 325 16.39 5.63 3.96
N ALA A 326 15.90 4.64 3.22
CA ALA A 326 14.60 4.70 2.54
C ALA A 326 13.45 4.99 3.51
N MET A 327 13.47 4.40 4.71
CA MET A 327 12.45 4.65 5.74
C MET A 327 12.32 6.14 6.12
N LYS A 328 13.46 6.87 6.17
CA LYS A 328 13.48 8.31 6.45
C LYS A 328 12.74 9.11 5.37
N TRP A 329 12.93 8.74 4.11
CA TRP A 329 12.32 9.44 2.98
C TRP A 329 10.86 9.06 2.78
N MET A 330 10.47 7.80 3.05
CA MET A 330 9.07 7.36 3.01
C MET A 330 8.17 8.08 4.01
N GLN A 331 8.73 8.59 5.11
CA GLN A 331 7.99 9.37 6.11
C GLN A 331 7.76 10.83 5.69
N LYS A 332 8.43 11.31 4.62
CA LYS A 332 8.22 12.65 4.08
C LYS A 332 7.18 12.61 2.95
N THR A 333 6.09 13.34 3.15
CA THR A 333 4.95 13.36 2.21
C THR A 333 4.73 14.72 1.56
N ASP A 334 5.47 15.75 1.97
CA ASP A 334 5.30 17.14 1.54
C ASP A 334 5.58 17.36 0.05
N LYS A 335 6.49 16.58 -0.54
CA LYS A 335 6.87 16.67 -1.97
C LYS A 335 6.63 15.40 -2.77
N ILE A 336 5.79 14.50 -2.27
CA ILE A 336 5.68 13.13 -2.81
C ILE A 336 5.31 13.11 -4.30
N ASN A 337 4.45 14.01 -4.77
CA ASN A 337 4.07 14.07 -6.20
C ASN A 337 5.23 14.51 -7.10
N GLU A 338 6.01 15.51 -6.66
CA GLU A 338 7.20 15.99 -7.39
C GLU A 338 8.27 14.91 -7.46
N MET A 339 8.49 14.21 -6.35
CA MET A 339 9.48 13.16 -6.25
C MET A 339 9.10 11.89 -7.02
N LEU A 340 7.81 11.55 -7.10
CA LEU A 340 7.34 10.46 -7.96
C LEU A 340 7.48 10.82 -9.45
N ALA A 341 7.27 12.08 -9.83
CA ALA A 341 7.57 12.54 -11.19
C ALA A 341 9.09 12.51 -11.49
N HIS A 342 9.93 12.88 -10.52
CA HIS A 342 11.39 12.78 -10.64
C HIS A 342 11.85 11.32 -10.80
N LYS A 343 11.30 10.41 -9.99
CA LYS A 343 11.54 8.96 -10.07
C LYS A 343 11.21 8.43 -11.47
N GLU A 344 10.05 8.78 -12.01
CA GLU A 344 9.60 8.37 -13.35
C GLU A 344 10.52 8.90 -14.46
N ALA A 345 10.99 10.15 -14.34
CA ALA A 345 11.94 10.71 -15.28
C ALA A 345 13.29 9.96 -15.24
N LYS A 346 13.78 9.63 -14.04
CA LYS A 346 15.02 8.87 -13.85
C LYS A 346 14.89 7.42 -14.30
N TYR A 347 13.76 6.77 -14.04
CA TYR A 347 13.45 5.46 -14.61
C TYR A 347 13.63 5.46 -16.13
N LYS A 348 13.03 6.42 -16.86
CA LYS A 348 13.19 6.53 -18.32
C LYS A 348 14.63 6.75 -18.77
N GLU A 349 15.37 7.58 -18.03
CA GLU A 349 16.80 7.83 -18.30
C GLU A 349 17.64 6.55 -18.18
N TYR A 350 17.48 5.81 -17.07
CA TYR A 350 18.20 4.56 -16.82
C TYR A 350 17.74 3.43 -17.74
N TYR A 351 16.45 3.35 -18.05
CA TYR A 351 15.91 2.40 -19.03
C TYR A 351 16.56 2.59 -20.40
N LEU A 352 16.66 3.84 -20.88
CA LEU A 352 17.34 4.16 -22.13
C LEU A 352 18.84 3.81 -22.07
N LYS A 353 19.51 4.10 -20.95
CA LYS A 353 20.92 3.75 -20.77
C LYS A 353 21.14 2.22 -20.86
N LEU A 354 20.37 1.46 -20.10
CA LEU A 354 20.44 -0.02 -20.09
C LEU A 354 20.05 -0.61 -21.45
N SER A 355 19.07 -0.03 -22.15
CA SER A 355 18.70 -0.47 -23.51
C SER A 355 19.83 -0.33 -24.52
N ARG A 356 20.67 0.71 -24.39
CA ARG A 356 21.84 0.93 -25.25
C ARG A 356 22.96 -0.03 -24.93
N GLU A 357 23.24 -0.23 -23.64
CA GLU A 357 24.24 -1.20 -23.16
C GLU A 357 23.88 -2.64 -23.61
N ASN A 358 22.59 -2.98 -23.67
CA ASN A 358 22.13 -4.27 -24.19
C ASN A 358 22.13 -4.36 -25.74
N ASN A 359 21.87 -3.26 -26.46
CA ASN A 359 21.89 -3.26 -27.92
C ASN A 359 23.31 -3.19 -28.53
N GLU A 360 24.29 -2.62 -27.82
CA GLU A 360 25.71 -2.70 -28.22
C GLU A 360 26.28 -4.12 -28.11
N SER A 361 25.64 -5.00 -27.33
CA SER A 361 26.02 -6.43 -27.20
C SER A 361 25.66 -7.30 -28.42
N VAL A 362 24.74 -6.86 -29.29
CA VAL A 362 24.21 -7.69 -30.39
C VAL A 362 24.92 -7.43 -31.74
N THR A 363 25.72 -6.38 -31.86
CA THR A 363 26.29 -5.96 -33.16
C THR A 363 27.68 -6.49 -33.52
N ASP A 364 28.37 -7.26 -32.67
CA ASP A 364 29.77 -7.66 -32.92
C ASP A 364 30.01 -9.11 -33.39
N ASP A 365 28.98 -9.95 -33.55
CA ASP A 365 29.15 -11.38 -33.90
C ASP A 365 28.64 -11.78 -35.30
N ILE A 366 28.90 -10.97 -36.33
CA ILE A 366 28.88 -11.45 -37.72
C ILE A 366 30.14 -11.00 -38.43
N GLN A 367 31.19 -11.83 -38.37
CA GLN A 367 32.26 -11.80 -39.37
C GLN A 367 31.87 -12.67 -40.57
N PHE A 368 32.07 -12.11 -41.76
CA PHE A 368 31.66 -12.61 -43.09
C PHE A 368 32.08 -14.05 -43.41
#